data_AF-A0A7L4BP40-F1
#
_entry.id   AF-A0A7L4BP40-F1
#
_cell.length_a   1.000
_cell.length_b   1.000
_cell.length_c   1.000
_cell.angle_alpha   90.00
_cell.angle_beta   90.00
_cell.angle_gamma   90.00
#
_symmetry.space_group_name_H-M   'P 1'
#
loop_
_entity.id
_entity.type
_entity.pdbx_description
1 polymer ?
#
loop_
_entity_poly.entity_id
_entity_poly.type
_entity_poly.pdbx_seq_one_letter_code
_entity_poly.pdbx_strand_id
1 'polypeptide(L)'
;TSLRYNVQPTQEDAPFVLHVYTIPETCADSKAHKAFDIGINVSYTGARNASNMVIVDVKMLSGFIPVKSSVRKLEVRPVIERTELSTNHVLVYLEKV
;
A
#
# COMPACT_ATOMS: atom_id res chain seq x y z
N THR A 1 -45.45 3.69 14.36
CA THR A 1 -44.13 3.13 14.75
C THR A 1 -43.33 2.88 13.49
N SER A 2 -42.08 3.35 13.43
CA SER A 2 -41.26 3.26 12.22
C SER A 2 -40.10 2.30 12.47
N LEU A 3 -39.91 1.32 11.58
CA LEU A 3 -38.83 0.34 11.67
C LEU A 3 -37.60 0.87 10.92
N ARG A 4 -36.42 0.78 11.54
CA ARG A 4 -35.12 1.06 10.90
C ARG A 4 -34.24 -0.17 11.03
N TYR A 5 -33.63 -0.58 9.93
CA TYR A 5 -32.72 -1.71 9.88
C TYR A 5 -31.65 -1.45 8.81
N ASN A 6 -30.55 -2.18 8.91
CA ASN A 6 -29.45 -2.07 7.95
C ASN A 6 -29.67 -3.03 6.78
N VAL A 7 -29.48 -2.52 5.58
CA VAL A 7 -29.41 -3.32 4.35
C VAL A 7 -27.96 -3.38 3.94
N GLN A 8 -27.49 -4.56 3.51
CA GLN A 8 -26.13 -4.69 3.00
C GLN A 8 -26.00 -3.88 1.70
N PRO A 9 -25.02 -2.97 1.59
CA PRO A 9 -24.74 -2.31 0.33
C PRO A 9 -24.26 -3.33 -0.70
N THR A 10 -24.61 -3.11 -1.96
CA THR A 10 -24.04 -3.86 -3.08
C THR A 10 -22.55 -3.57 -3.16
N GLN A 11 -21.74 -4.59 -3.45
CA GLN A 11 -20.32 -4.37 -3.77
C GLN A 11 -20.24 -3.58 -5.07
N GLU A 12 -19.73 -2.36 -4.97
CA GLU A 12 -19.35 -1.56 -6.13
C GLU A 12 -17.89 -1.83 -6.49
N ASP A 13 -17.56 -1.67 -7.76
CA ASP A 13 -16.18 -1.80 -8.24
C ASP A 13 -15.30 -0.72 -7.59
N ALA A 14 -14.28 -1.16 -6.87
CA ALA A 14 -13.29 -0.25 -6.31
C ALA A 14 -12.47 0.37 -7.47
N PRO A 15 -12.18 1.69 -7.42
CA PRO A 15 -11.41 2.35 -8.47
C PRO A 15 -9.93 1.96 -8.48
N PHE A 16 -9.47 1.20 -7.49
CA PHE A 16 -8.09 0.73 -7.38
C PHE A 16 -8.06 -0.75 -7.03
N VAL A 17 -7.17 -1.47 -7.71
CA VAL A 17 -6.78 -2.83 -7.32
C VAL A 17 -5.39 -2.78 -6.69
N LEU A 18 -5.31 -3.32 -5.49
CA LEU A 18 -4.10 -3.36 -4.67
C LEU A 18 -3.69 -4.83 -4.49
N HIS A 19 -2.48 -5.16 -4.91
CA HIS A 19 -1.87 -6.48 -4.68
C HIS A 19 -0.60 -6.31 -3.85
N VAL A 20 -0.53 -7.02 -2.73
CA VAL A 20 0.57 -6.95 -1.76
C VAL A 20 1.15 -8.33 -1.56
N TYR A 21 2.48 -8.43 -1.60
CA TYR A 21 3.21 -9.67 -1.39
C TYR A 21 4.51 -9.40 -0.65
N THR A 22 5.12 -10.43 -0.07
CA THR A 22 6.39 -10.33 0.65
C THR A 22 7.45 -11.15 -0.03
N ILE A 23 8.70 -10.72 0.10
CA ILE A 23 9.86 -11.48 -0.37
C ILE A 23 10.79 -11.69 0.83
N PRO A 24 11.01 -12.95 1.28
CA PRO A 24 10.41 -14.18 0.76
C PRO A 24 8.91 -14.31 1.08
N GLU A 25 8.18 -15.08 0.26
CA GLU A 25 6.75 -15.36 0.51
C GLU A 25 6.54 -16.27 1.73
N THR A 26 7.52 -17.13 2.01
CA THR A 26 7.48 -18.06 3.14
C THR A 26 8.42 -17.63 4.25
N CYS A 27 7.98 -17.84 5.49
CA CYS A 27 8.75 -17.55 6.69
C CYS A 27 9.71 -18.69 7.08
N ALA A 28 10.23 -19.46 6.11
CA ALA A 28 11.04 -20.65 6.36
C ALA A 28 12.49 -20.30 6.77
N ASP A 29 13.01 -19.18 6.26
CA ASP A 29 14.37 -18.74 6.56
C ASP A 29 14.42 -17.90 7.84
N SER A 30 15.42 -18.16 8.69
CA SER A 30 15.64 -17.38 9.92
C SER A 30 15.86 -15.88 9.68
N LYS A 31 16.27 -15.50 8.45
CA LYS A 31 16.39 -14.10 8.01
C LYS A 31 15.02 -13.45 7.78
N ALA A 32 14.03 -14.19 7.28
CA ALA A 32 12.68 -13.69 7.03
C ALA A 32 11.98 -13.23 8.31
N HIS A 33 12.32 -13.82 9.46
CA HIS A 33 11.83 -13.36 10.77
C HIS A 33 12.39 -12.00 11.20
N LYS A 34 13.51 -11.56 10.63
CA LYS A 34 14.19 -10.32 11.02
C LYS A 34 14.02 -9.20 10.00
N ALA A 35 14.01 -9.56 8.72
CA ALA A 35 13.84 -8.62 7.62
C ALA A 35 13.24 -9.34 6.41
N PHE A 36 12.32 -8.66 5.74
CA PHE A 36 11.72 -9.09 4.49
C PHE A 36 11.36 -7.85 3.67
N ASP A 37 11.27 -8.01 2.37
CA ASP A 37 10.84 -6.94 1.47
C ASP A 37 9.33 -7.03 1.25
N ILE A 38 8.69 -5.87 1.05
CA ILE A 38 7.26 -5.76 0.74
C ILE A 38 7.12 -5.28 -0.71
N GLY A 39 6.46 -6.08 -1.52
CA GLY A 39 6.06 -5.74 -2.89
C GLY A 39 4.62 -5.24 -2.91
N ILE A 40 4.41 -4.08 -3.55
CA ILE A 40 3.08 -3.46 -3.67
C ILE A 40 2.84 -3.11 -5.14
N ASN A 41 1.79 -3.69 -5.71
CA ASN A 41 1.32 -3.38 -7.04
C ASN A 41 -0.02 -2.67 -6.92
N VAL A 42 -0.10 -1.46 -7.48
CA VAL A 42 -1.31 -0.65 -7.53
C VAL A 42 -1.70 -0.49 -8.99
N SER A 43 -2.98 -0.68 -9.28
CA SER A 43 -3.54 -0.41 -10.61
C SER A 43 -4.85 0.34 -10.47
N TYR A 44 -5.08 1.30 -11.37
CA TYR A 44 -6.30 2.09 -11.42
C TYR A 44 -7.31 1.41 -12.36
N THR A 45 -8.48 1.09 -11.83
CA THR A 45 -9.62 0.46 -12.54
C THR A 45 -10.86 1.34 -12.51
N GLY A 46 -10.71 2.61 -12.13
CA GLY A 46 -11.81 3.55 -12.07
C GLY A 46 -12.31 3.99 -13.45
N ALA A 47 -13.47 4.63 -13.48
CA ALA A 47 -14.15 5.04 -14.71
C ALA A 47 -13.44 6.18 -15.48
N ARG A 48 -12.40 6.81 -14.92
CA ARG A 48 -11.66 7.89 -15.60
C ARG A 48 -10.48 7.31 -16.37
N ASN A 49 -9.92 8.10 -17.29
CA ASN A 49 -8.77 7.65 -18.10
C ASN A 49 -7.46 7.54 -17.29
N ALA A 50 -7.32 8.30 -16.20
CA ALA A 50 -6.13 8.29 -15.34
C ALA A 50 -6.47 8.76 -13.92
N SER A 51 -5.68 8.31 -12.95
CA SER A 51 -5.66 8.87 -11.59
C SER A 51 -4.80 10.14 -11.54
N ASN A 52 -5.21 11.13 -10.73
CA ASN A 52 -4.50 12.42 -10.61
C ASN A 52 -3.41 12.44 -9.53
N MET A 53 -3.60 11.67 -8.45
CA MET A 53 -2.64 11.51 -7.36
C MET A 53 -3.05 10.26 -6.57
N VAL A 54 -2.10 9.38 -6.29
CA VAL A 54 -2.35 8.17 -5.50
C VAL A 54 -1.46 8.19 -4.26
N ILE A 55 -2.07 7.91 -3.10
CA ILE A 55 -1.38 7.81 -1.82
C ILE A 55 -1.45 6.36 -1.36
N VAL A 56 -0.30 5.75 -1.16
CA VAL A 56 -0.19 4.40 -0.59
C VAL A 56 0.27 4.52 0.86
N ASP A 57 -0.60 4.16 1.80
CA ASP A 57 -0.26 4.06 3.23
C ASP A 57 0.15 2.62 3.58
N VAL A 58 1.43 2.45 3.90
CA VAL A 58 2.00 1.16 4.26
C VAL A 58 2.27 1.13 5.75
N LYS A 59 1.44 0.39 6.48
CA LYS A 59 1.63 0.13 7.91
C LYS A 59 2.47 -1.13 8.12
N MET A 60 3.54 -1.01 8.89
CA MET A 60 4.38 -2.15 9.26
C MET A 60 3.66 -3.10 10.22
N LEU A 61 4.04 -4.38 10.19
CA LEU A 61 3.63 -5.36 11.18
C LEU A 61 4.14 -4.98 12.58
N SER A 62 3.46 -5.47 13.62
CA SER A 62 3.89 -5.25 15.00
C SER A 62 5.31 -5.77 15.22
N GLY A 63 6.17 -4.95 15.82
CA GLY A 63 7.58 -5.28 16.06
C GLY A 63 8.53 -5.00 14.88
N PHE A 64 8.01 -4.53 13.74
CA PHE A 64 8.82 -4.15 12.58
C PHE A 64 8.86 -2.64 12.37
N ILE A 65 9.99 -2.17 11.84
CA ILE A 65 10.21 -0.77 11.45
C ILE A 65 10.62 -0.71 9.98
N PRO A 66 10.23 0.34 9.23
CA PRO A 66 10.66 0.48 7.85
C PRO A 66 12.16 0.81 7.79
N VAL A 67 12.84 0.24 6.80
CA VAL A 67 14.27 0.51 6.58
C VAL A 67 14.42 1.82 5.81
N LYS A 68 14.96 2.86 6.46
CA LYS A 68 15.10 4.20 5.85
C LYS A 68 15.84 4.21 4.50
N SER A 69 16.83 3.35 4.32
CA SER A 69 17.59 3.28 3.07
C SER A 69 16.79 2.64 1.93
N SER A 70 15.84 1.74 2.20
CA SER A 70 14.98 1.18 1.14
C SER A 70 13.96 2.21 0.68
N VAL A 71 13.39 3.00 1.61
CA VAL A 71 12.44 4.07 1.29
C VAL A 71 13.09 5.17 0.45
N ARG A 72 14.33 5.57 0.77
CA ARG A 72 15.10 6.52 -0.07
C ARG A 72 15.33 6.05 -1.51
N LYS A 73 15.43 4.73 -1.75
CA LYS A 73 15.55 4.21 -3.12
C LYS A 73 14.25 4.36 -3.91
N LEU A 74 13.11 4.47 -3.24
CA LEU A 74 11.82 4.71 -3.88
C LEU A 74 11.72 6.16 -4.38
N GLU A 75 12.23 7.13 -3.62
CA GLU A 75 12.27 8.55 -4.01
C GLU A 75 13.07 8.82 -5.29
N VAL A 76 13.97 7.93 -5.69
CA VAL A 76 14.74 8.05 -6.94
C VAL A 76 13.87 7.75 -8.17
N ARG A 77 12.72 7.10 -8.01
CA ARG A 77 11.86 6.74 -9.14
C ARG A 77 11.04 7.95 -9.60
N PRO A 78 10.99 8.24 -10.90
CA PRO A 78 10.29 9.43 -11.42
C PRO A 78 8.77 9.42 -11.21
N VAL A 79 8.18 8.25 -10.96
CA VAL A 79 6.73 8.10 -10.71
C VAL A 79 6.37 8.47 -9.26
N ILE A 80 7.35 8.47 -8.36
CA ILE A 80 7.16 8.75 -6.94
C ILE A 80 7.54 10.21 -6.70
N GLU A 81 6.55 11.01 -6.32
CA GLU A 81 6.73 12.44 -6.08
C GLU A 81 7.42 12.69 -4.74
N ARG A 82 6.97 11.96 -3.70
CA ARG A 82 7.51 12.07 -2.34
C ARG A 82 7.23 10.82 -1.52
N THR A 83 8.03 10.62 -0.48
CA THR A 83 7.76 9.63 0.56
C THR A 83 7.82 10.25 1.94
N GLU A 84 6.95 9.83 2.84
CA GLU A 84 6.98 10.24 4.25
C GLU A 84 7.20 9.01 5.12
N LEU A 85 8.17 9.12 6.04
CA LEU A 85 8.55 8.03 6.93
C LEU A 85 8.16 8.37 8.37
N SER A 86 7.32 7.53 8.96
CA SER A 86 7.02 7.52 10.39
C SER A 86 7.67 6.29 11.04
N THR A 87 7.49 6.12 12.35
CA THR A 87 8.09 5.02 13.12
C THR A 87 7.63 3.64 12.62
N ASN A 88 6.36 3.52 12.23
CA ASN A 88 5.73 2.28 11.79
C ASN A 88 4.86 2.45 10.52
N HIS A 89 4.88 3.62 9.90
CA HIS A 89 4.16 3.92 8.66
C HIS A 89 5.11 4.48 7.60
N VAL A 90 4.83 4.16 6.35
CA VAL A 90 5.44 4.80 5.18
C VAL A 90 4.32 5.25 4.26
N LEU A 91 4.29 6.54 3.93
CA LEU A 91 3.38 7.09 2.93
C LEU A 91 4.15 7.29 1.63
N VAL A 92 3.60 6.80 0.52
CA VAL A 92 4.16 6.99 -0.81
C VAL A 92 3.16 7.74 -1.67
N TYR A 93 3.61 8.85 -2.26
CA TYR A 93 2.83 9.69 -3.14
C TYR A 93 3.26 9.46 -4.58
N LEU A 94 2.30 9.04 -5.41
CA LEU A 94 2.47 8.76 -6.82
C LEU A 94 1.74 9.82 -7.63
N GLU A 95 2.40 10.39 -8.64
CA GLU A 95 1.82 11.43 -9.49
C GLU A 95 0.64 10.88 -10.31
N LYS A 96 0.79 9.70 -10.89
CA LYS A 96 -0.26 9.04 -11.67
C LYS A 96 -0.03 7.54 -11.76
N VAL A 97 -1.13 6.81 -11.81
CA VAL A 97 -1.22 5.37 -12.11
C VAL A 97 -2.25 5.19 -13.20
#